data_AF-A0A397G0R9-F1
#
_entry.id   AF-A0A397G0R9-F1
#
_cell.length_a   1.000
_cell.length_b   1.000
_cell.length_c   1.000
_cell.angle_alpha   90.00
_cell.angle_beta   90.00
_cell.angle_gamma   90.00
#
_symmetry.space_group_name_H-M   'P 1'
#
loop_
_entity.id
_entity.type
_entity.pdbx_description
1 polymer ?
#
loop_
_entity_poly.entity_id
_entity_poly.type
_entity_poly.pdbx_seq_one_letter_code
_entity_poly.pdbx_strand_id
1 'polypeptide(L)'
;MKTPTSLFCLFAQTSYLLCLWSSYALIQGVAASRHDPVGVVYEAAAAPPLGRRQDLQSFAGTLGGAAPAVTSTGDAERPYGVDGNTFTDFESAAQRSCNEQFDSCQKIANTDPSASFSLQDCQNQLTSCMSVSTVQATAASINHLESASGTDSGPIAQTTIPYDDEFDLVCDL
;
A
#
# COMPACT_ATOMS: atom_id res chain seq x y z
N MET A 1 38.51 -40.40 33.02
CA MET A 1 38.17 -41.50 32.09
C MET A 1 37.17 -40.94 31.09
N LYS A 2 37.62 -40.59 29.88
CA LYS A 2 36.77 -40.05 28.80
C LYS A 2 36.53 -41.20 27.83
N THR A 3 35.29 -41.68 27.76
CA THR A 3 34.88 -42.71 26.81
C THR A 3 34.93 -42.13 25.39
N PRO A 4 35.54 -42.82 24.41
CA PRO A 4 35.50 -42.39 23.03
C PRO A 4 34.09 -42.64 22.50
N THR A 5 33.33 -41.57 22.28
CA THR A 5 32.05 -41.61 21.58
C THR A 5 32.32 -42.15 20.17
N SER A 6 31.85 -43.38 19.93
CA SER A 6 32.12 -44.15 18.72
C SER A 6 31.72 -43.37 17.47
N LEU A 7 32.70 -43.13 16.60
CA LEU A 7 32.56 -42.46 15.30
C LEU A 7 31.46 -43.10 14.42
N PHE A 8 31.15 -44.38 14.66
CA PHE A 8 30.06 -45.12 14.01
C PHE A 8 28.65 -44.58 14.32
N CYS A 9 28.41 -43.93 15.48
CA CYS A 9 27.10 -43.33 15.78
C CYS A 9 26.84 -42.04 15.00
N LEU A 10 27.89 -41.24 14.71
CA LEU A 10 27.73 -40.01 13.91
C LEU A 10 27.36 -40.33 12.46
N PHE A 11 27.94 -41.38 11.86
CA PHE A 11 27.63 -41.79 10.48
C PHE A 11 26.21 -42.33 10.31
N ALA A 12 25.65 -42.98 11.33
CA ALA A 12 24.27 -43.45 11.30
C ALA A 12 23.26 -42.28 11.36
N GLN A 13 23.57 -41.24 12.14
CA GLN A 13 22.67 -40.09 12.32
C GLN A 13 22.65 -39.13 11.12
N THR A 14 23.79 -38.97 10.43
CA THR A 14 23.85 -38.19 9.18
C THR A 14 23.15 -38.90 8.02
N SER A 15 23.22 -40.22 7.96
CA SER A 15 22.52 -41.02 6.94
C SER A 15 20.99 -40.91 7.06
N TYR A 16 20.46 -40.88 8.29
CA TYR A 16 19.02 -40.74 8.53
C TYR A 16 18.47 -39.37 8.10
N LEU A 17 19.23 -38.29 8.35
CA LEU A 17 18.85 -36.93 7.95
C LEU A 17 18.87 -36.74 6.42
N LEU A 18 19.83 -37.34 5.71
CA LEU A 18 19.92 -37.31 4.24
C LEU A 18 18.79 -38.09 3.56
N CYS A 19 18.37 -39.23 4.12
CA CYS A 19 17.22 -39.98 3.62
C CYS A 19 15.91 -39.17 3.78
N LEU A 20 15.71 -38.52 4.93
CA LEU A 20 14.49 -37.72 5.17
C LEU A 20 14.41 -36.48 4.25
N TRP A 21 15.53 -35.81 3.99
CA TRP A 21 15.59 -34.70 3.02
C TRP A 21 15.32 -35.13 1.57
N SER A 22 15.85 -36.30 1.15
CA SER A 22 15.57 -36.83 -0.20
C SER A 22 14.08 -37.13 -0.41
N SER A 23 13.40 -37.67 0.60
CA SER A 23 11.95 -37.88 0.53
C SER A 23 11.13 -36.58 0.52
N TYR A 24 11.62 -35.48 1.10
CA TYR A 24 10.92 -34.19 1.04
C TYR A 24 11.11 -33.48 -0.31
N ALA A 25 12.26 -33.68 -0.97
CA ALA A 25 12.55 -33.10 -2.28
C ALA A 25 11.78 -33.75 -3.45
N LEU A 26 11.27 -34.98 -3.29
CA LEU A 26 10.48 -35.65 -4.33
C LEU A 26 8.96 -35.37 -4.27
N ILE A 27 8.47 -34.69 -3.23
CA ILE A 27 7.02 -34.44 -3.05
C ILE A 27 6.57 -33.09 -3.65
N GLN A 28 7.49 -32.15 -3.94
CA GLN A 28 7.15 -30.84 -4.53
C GLN A 28 7.24 -30.80 -6.06
N GLY A 29 6.74 -31.84 -6.75
CA GLY A 29 6.85 -31.95 -8.21
C GLY A 29 5.66 -32.59 -8.93
N VAL A 30 4.46 -32.60 -8.35
CA VAL A 30 3.25 -33.08 -9.04
C VAL A 30 2.15 -32.01 -9.00
N ALA A 31 2.41 -30.90 -9.67
CA ALA A 31 1.34 -30.04 -10.16
C ALA A 31 0.86 -30.62 -11.51
N ALA A 32 -0.32 -31.22 -11.47
CA ALA A 32 -1.27 -31.40 -12.57
C ALA A 32 -0.73 -31.91 -13.92
N SER A 33 -0.91 -33.20 -14.17
CA SER A 33 -1.08 -33.70 -15.53
C SER A 33 -2.14 -34.80 -15.53
N ARG A 34 -3.41 -34.39 -15.45
CA ARG A 34 -4.52 -35.24 -15.93
C ARG A 34 -4.84 -34.78 -17.35
N HIS A 35 -4.53 -35.64 -18.32
CA HIS A 35 -5.02 -35.52 -19.68
C HIS A 35 -6.53 -35.83 -19.66
N ASP A 36 -7.34 -34.82 -19.94
CA ASP A 36 -8.77 -34.96 -20.23
C ASP A 36 -8.94 -34.93 -21.77
N PRO A 37 -9.69 -35.86 -22.40
CA PRO A 37 -9.78 -35.99 -23.86
C PRO A 37 -10.65 -34.93 -24.56
N VAL A 38 -11.07 -33.88 -23.84
CA VAL A 38 -11.79 -32.74 -24.42
C VAL A 38 -10.97 -31.50 -24.12
N GLY A 39 -10.30 -30.96 -25.14
CA GLY A 39 -9.39 -29.81 -25.06
C GLY A 39 -10.05 -28.48 -24.71
N VAL A 40 -10.74 -28.43 -23.58
CA VAL A 40 -11.11 -27.20 -22.89
C VAL A 40 -10.15 -27.06 -21.72
N VAL A 41 -9.13 -26.25 -21.93
CA VAL A 41 -8.32 -25.69 -20.86
C VAL A 41 -9.28 -24.83 -20.04
N TYR A 42 -9.94 -25.43 -19.04
CA TYR A 42 -10.40 -24.62 -17.93
C TYR A 42 -9.14 -24.30 -17.14
N GLU A 43 -8.45 -23.24 -17.56
CA GLU A 43 -7.63 -22.51 -16.63
C GLU A 43 -8.62 -22.18 -15.51
N ALA A 44 -8.41 -22.77 -14.33
CA ALA A 44 -9.12 -22.31 -13.15
C ALA A 44 -8.76 -20.83 -13.10
N ALA A 45 -9.65 -19.98 -13.61
CA ALA A 45 -9.51 -18.55 -13.51
C ALA A 45 -9.29 -18.35 -12.02
N ALA A 46 -8.03 -18.04 -11.66
CA ALA A 46 -7.71 -17.58 -10.34
C ALA A 46 -8.81 -16.57 -10.06
N ALA A 47 -9.59 -16.81 -8.99
CA ALA A 47 -10.67 -15.92 -8.63
C ALA A 47 -10.14 -14.50 -8.83
N PRO A 48 -10.78 -13.66 -9.68
CA PRO A 48 -10.24 -12.34 -9.97
C PRO A 48 -9.90 -11.75 -8.62
N PRO A 49 -8.65 -11.30 -8.38
CA PRO A 49 -8.21 -10.91 -7.04
C PRO A 49 -9.30 -10.02 -6.51
N LEU A 50 -10.03 -10.44 -5.46
CA LEU A 50 -11.19 -9.72 -4.93
C LEU A 50 -10.77 -8.28 -4.88
N GLY A 51 -11.30 -7.47 -5.81
CA GLY A 51 -10.60 -6.30 -6.35
C GLY A 51 -9.79 -5.67 -5.26
N ARG A 52 -8.46 -5.91 -5.25
CA ARG A 52 -7.58 -5.34 -4.23
C ARG A 52 -7.91 -3.88 -4.35
N ARG A 53 -8.66 -3.32 -3.40
CA ARG A 53 -8.92 -1.88 -3.41
C ARG A 53 -7.53 -1.32 -3.23
N GLN A 54 -6.92 -0.94 -4.35
CA GLN A 54 -5.55 -0.51 -4.38
C GLN A 54 -5.54 0.75 -3.53
N ASP A 55 -4.63 0.79 -2.57
CA ASP A 55 -4.43 2.01 -1.81
C ASP A 55 -4.08 3.11 -2.80
N LEU A 56 -4.92 4.13 -2.84
CA LEU A 56 -4.78 5.28 -3.72
C LEU A 56 -3.70 6.21 -3.18
N GLN A 57 -3.32 6.09 -1.90
CA GLN A 57 -2.17 6.77 -1.34
C GLN A 57 -0.88 5.95 -1.57
N SER A 58 0.25 6.66 -1.64
CA SER A 58 1.59 6.09 -1.89
C SER A 58 2.51 6.14 -0.66
N PHE A 59 2.04 6.74 0.43
CA PHE A 59 2.80 6.79 1.67
C PHE A 59 2.99 5.38 2.26
N ALA A 60 4.23 5.07 2.63
CA ALA A 60 4.64 3.74 3.08
C ALA A 60 5.27 3.73 4.49
N GLY A 61 5.09 4.79 5.29
CA GLY A 61 5.61 4.83 6.66
C GLY A 61 4.85 3.90 7.60
N THR A 62 5.59 3.18 8.45
CA THR A 62 5.05 2.09 9.28
C THR A 62 5.31 2.23 10.79
N LEU A 63 5.76 3.38 11.29
CA LEU A 63 5.89 3.55 12.75
C LEU A 63 4.48 3.56 13.33
N GLY A 64 4.24 2.71 14.32
CA GLY A 64 2.89 2.51 14.84
C GLY A 64 1.96 1.65 13.98
N GLY A 65 2.43 1.10 12.87
CA GLY A 65 1.62 0.33 11.91
C GLY A 65 1.50 1.03 10.55
N ALA A 66 0.95 0.31 9.57
CA ALA A 66 0.65 0.88 8.27
C ALA A 66 -0.56 1.83 8.35
N ALA A 67 -0.55 2.87 7.52
CA ALA A 67 -1.71 3.74 7.39
C ALA A 67 -2.90 2.97 6.76
N PRO A 68 -4.14 3.23 7.20
CA PRO A 68 -5.32 2.67 6.55
C PRO A 68 -5.38 3.02 5.07
N ALA A 69 -5.74 2.07 4.21
CA ALA A 69 -5.75 2.31 2.78
C ALA A 69 -6.81 3.36 2.39
N VAL A 70 -6.44 4.29 1.51
CA VAL A 70 -7.40 5.13 0.80
C VAL A 70 -7.93 4.34 -0.38
N THR A 71 -9.24 4.11 -0.43
CA THR A 71 -9.84 3.22 -1.43
C THR A 71 -10.91 3.92 -2.26
N SER A 72 -11.12 3.47 -3.49
CA SER A 72 -12.28 3.91 -4.28
C SER A 72 -13.55 3.25 -3.75
N THR A 73 -14.57 4.05 -3.42
CA THR A 73 -15.85 3.56 -2.88
C THR A 73 -16.78 3.02 -3.96
N GLY A 74 -16.65 3.52 -5.19
CA GLY A 74 -17.61 3.35 -6.29
C GLY A 74 -18.78 4.34 -6.26
N ASP A 75 -18.87 5.20 -5.25
CA ASP A 75 -19.87 6.26 -5.12
C ASP A 75 -19.31 7.58 -5.68
N ALA A 76 -19.96 8.16 -6.69
CA ALA A 76 -19.51 9.39 -7.32
C ALA A 76 -19.61 10.62 -6.39
N GLU A 77 -20.53 10.63 -5.42
CA GLU A 77 -20.67 11.74 -4.47
C GLU A 77 -19.61 11.66 -3.34
N ARG A 78 -19.16 10.45 -3.02
CA ARG A 78 -18.15 10.19 -1.98
C ARG A 78 -17.13 9.15 -2.43
N PRO A 79 -16.28 9.49 -3.43
CA PRO A 79 -15.48 8.51 -4.17
C PRO A 79 -14.33 7.87 -3.39
N TYR A 80 -13.92 8.47 -2.27
CA TYR A 80 -12.78 7.99 -1.47
C TYR A 80 -13.25 7.42 -0.14
N GLY A 81 -12.63 6.35 0.33
CA GLY A 81 -12.97 5.75 1.62
C GLY A 81 -11.77 5.22 2.39
N VAL A 82 -11.83 5.36 3.72
CA VAL A 82 -10.79 5.01 4.69
C VAL A 82 -11.46 4.41 5.92
N ASP A 83 -11.14 3.17 6.26
CA ASP A 83 -11.68 2.46 7.43
C ASP A 83 -13.20 2.59 7.61
N GLY A 84 -13.94 2.46 6.50
CA GLY A 84 -15.40 2.54 6.47
C GLY A 84 -15.98 3.96 6.43
N ASN A 85 -15.16 5.00 6.65
CA ASN A 85 -15.53 6.38 6.36
C ASN A 85 -15.41 6.66 4.87
N THR A 86 -16.20 7.59 4.36
CA THR A 86 -16.13 8.04 2.96
C THR A 86 -15.90 9.55 2.89
N PHE A 87 -15.36 10.04 1.78
CA PHE A 87 -14.93 11.43 1.60
C PHE A 87 -15.21 11.88 0.17
N THR A 88 -15.48 13.18 0.01
CA THR A 88 -15.74 13.85 -1.27
C THR A 88 -14.47 14.05 -2.09
N ASP A 89 -13.32 14.21 -1.42
CA ASP A 89 -12.03 14.52 -2.03
C ASP A 89 -10.92 13.64 -1.45
N PHE A 90 -9.87 13.44 -2.26
CA PHE A 90 -8.74 12.57 -1.92
C PHE A 90 -7.93 13.11 -0.75
N GLU A 91 -7.74 14.44 -0.68
CA GLU A 91 -6.93 15.08 0.35
C GLU A 91 -7.50 14.81 1.75
N SER A 92 -8.80 15.00 1.94
CA SER A 92 -9.49 14.69 3.20
C SER A 92 -9.39 13.22 3.59
N ALA A 93 -9.51 12.31 2.62
CA ALA A 93 -9.36 10.88 2.84
C ALA A 93 -7.92 10.53 3.26
N ALA A 94 -6.92 11.01 2.52
CA ALA A 94 -5.52 10.77 2.80
C ALA A 94 -5.10 11.37 4.16
N GLN A 95 -5.57 12.57 4.50
CA GLN A 95 -5.39 13.17 5.81
C GLN A 95 -6.00 12.31 6.92
N ARG A 96 -7.21 11.74 6.72
CA ARG A 96 -7.79 10.81 7.69
C ARG A 96 -6.89 9.60 7.92
N SER A 97 -6.41 9.00 6.84
CA SER A 97 -5.51 7.85 6.91
C SER A 97 -4.20 8.17 7.66
N CYS A 98 -3.55 9.29 7.34
CA CYS A 98 -2.35 9.74 8.02
C CYS A 98 -2.58 9.95 9.52
N ASN A 99 -3.72 10.54 9.91
CA ASN A 99 -4.05 10.77 11.31
C ASN A 99 -4.34 9.47 12.06
N GLU A 100 -5.05 8.51 11.47
CA GLU A 100 -5.31 7.21 12.12
C GLU A 100 -4.02 6.41 12.35
N GLN A 101 -3.08 6.48 11.40
CA GLN A 101 -1.75 5.91 11.60
C GLN A 101 -1.01 6.61 12.74
N PHE A 102 -1.03 7.94 12.75
CA PHE A 102 -0.39 8.73 13.79
C PHE A 102 -0.98 8.39 15.17
N ASP A 103 -2.29 8.30 15.32
CA ASP A 103 -2.95 7.90 16.56
C ASP A 103 -2.48 6.51 17.04
N SER A 104 -2.33 5.55 16.12
CA SER A 104 -1.75 4.24 16.42
C SER A 104 -0.29 4.34 16.88
N CYS A 105 0.52 5.16 16.19
CA CYS A 105 1.91 5.42 16.55
C CYS A 105 2.05 6.06 17.93
N GLN A 106 1.28 7.12 18.21
CA GLN A 106 1.26 7.78 19.50
C GLN A 106 0.85 6.82 20.61
N LYS A 107 -0.17 5.98 20.36
CA LYS A 107 -0.61 4.98 21.33
C LYS A 107 0.53 4.03 21.67
N ILE A 108 1.25 3.51 20.68
CA ILE A 108 2.38 2.61 20.92
C ILE A 108 3.51 3.34 21.65
N ALA A 109 3.94 4.51 21.17
CA ALA A 109 5.00 5.30 21.81
C ALA A 109 4.69 5.66 23.28
N ASN A 110 3.42 5.85 23.63
CA ASN A 110 3.02 6.21 24.99
C ASN A 110 2.75 5.00 25.90
N THR A 111 2.45 3.82 25.34
CA THR A 111 1.99 2.66 26.14
C THR A 111 2.94 1.48 26.13
N ASP A 112 3.81 1.37 25.12
CA ASP A 112 4.75 0.28 24.99
C ASP A 112 6.17 0.74 25.38
N PRO A 113 6.68 0.36 26.57
CA PRO A 113 8.03 0.71 26.98
C PRO A 113 9.12 0.03 26.15
N SER A 114 8.77 -0.95 25.31
CA SER A 114 9.69 -1.61 24.38
C SER A 114 9.75 -0.97 23.00
N ALA A 115 8.89 0.02 22.72
CA ALA A 115 8.95 0.77 21.47
C ALA A 115 10.30 1.46 21.32
N SER A 116 10.97 1.22 20.18
CA SER A 116 12.28 1.80 19.88
C SER A 116 12.21 3.20 19.25
N PHE A 117 11.05 3.86 19.36
CA PHE A 117 10.76 5.15 18.76
C PHE A 117 9.95 6.02 19.74
N SER A 118 10.01 7.33 19.52
CA SER A 118 9.40 8.35 20.37
C SER A 118 8.12 8.91 19.75
N LEU A 119 7.38 9.69 20.54
CA LEU A 119 6.26 10.49 20.05
C LEU A 119 6.70 11.48 18.94
N GLN A 120 7.93 11.99 19.03
CA GLN A 120 8.48 12.89 18.01
C GLN A 120 8.68 12.16 16.67
N ASP A 121 9.03 10.88 16.69
CA ASP A 121 9.15 10.08 15.47
C ASP A 121 7.79 9.88 14.80
N CYS A 122 6.73 9.68 15.59
CA CYS A 122 5.36 9.66 15.09
C CYS A 122 4.97 10.99 14.42
N GLN A 123 5.34 12.13 15.01
CA GLN A 123 5.06 13.45 14.44
C GLN A 123 5.81 13.70 13.13
N ASN A 124 7.08 13.27 13.07
CA ASN A 124 7.88 13.34 11.84
C ASN A 124 7.25 12.49 10.74
N GLN A 125 6.73 11.32 11.10
CA GLN A 125 6.07 10.42 10.17
C GLN A 125 4.72 10.98 9.69
N LEU A 126 3.91 11.58 10.57
CA LEU A 126 2.69 12.29 10.20
C LEU A 126 3.00 13.39 9.17
N THR A 127 4.02 14.22 9.44
CA THR A 127 4.43 15.30 8.52
C THR A 127 4.82 14.75 7.15
N SER A 128 5.56 13.64 7.12
CA SER A 128 5.94 12.95 5.88
C SER A 128 4.70 12.40 5.14
N CYS A 129 3.75 11.81 5.86
CA CYS A 129 2.50 11.30 5.32
C CYS A 129 1.66 12.42 4.68
N MET A 130 1.52 13.54 5.38
CA MET A 130 0.78 14.70 4.91
C MET A 130 1.45 15.32 3.68
N SER A 131 2.78 15.39 3.64
CA SER A 131 3.52 15.87 2.46
C SER A 131 3.33 15.00 1.23
N VAL A 132 3.27 13.67 1.39
CA VAL A 132 3.00 12.77 0.27
C VAL A 132 1.54 12.93 -0.20
N SER A 133 0.61 13.05 0.75
CA SER A 133 -0.82 13.21 0.50
C SER A 133 -1.14 14.48 -0.30
N THR A 134 -0.51 15.62 0.03
CA THR A 134 -0.73 16.88 -0.69
C THR A 134 -0.22 16.80 -2.12
N VAL A 135 0.97 16.23 -2.35
CA VAL A 135 1.50 16.01 -3.70
C VAL A 135 0.56 15.11 -4.50
N GLN A 136 0.04 14.04 -3.91
CA GLN A 136 -0.91 13.16 -4.58
C GLN A 136 -2.27 13.81 -4.87
N ALA A 137 -2.77 14.66 -3.98
CA ALA A 137 -4.02 15.40 -4.20
C ALA A 137 -3.94 16.34 -5.40
N THR A 138 -2.79 17.01 -5.60
CA THR A 138 -2.58 17.85 -6.79
C THR A 138 -2.57 17.01 -8.07
N ALA A 139 -1.94 15.83 -8.07
CA ALA A 139 -1.93 14.92 -9.21
C ALA A 139 -3.33 14.35 -9.50
N ALA A 140 -4.10 14.01 -8.47
CA ALA A 140 -5.47 13.55 -8.61
C ALA A 140 -6.39 14.63 -9.23
N SER A 141 -6.17 15.89 -8.87
CA SER A 141 -6.92 17.03 -9.40
C SER A 141 -6.64 17.26 -10.90
N ILE A 142 -5.40 17.04 -11.36
CA ILE A 142 -5.04 17.09 -12.78
C ILE A 142 -5.73 15.95 -13.55
N ASN A 143 -5.73 14.73 -13.00
CA ASN A 143 -6.36 13.58 -13.64
C ASN A 143 -7.89 13.67 -13.68
N HIS A 144 -8.53 14.38 -12.74
CA HIS A 144 -9.98 14.59 -12.76
C HIS A 144 -10.43 15.58 -13.85
N LEU A 145 -9.54 16.44 -14.36
CA LEU A 145 -9.86 17.34 -15.46
C LEU A 145 -9.94 16.61 -16.82
N GLU A 146 -9.23 15.49 -16.97
CA GLU A 146 -9.19 14.70 -18.20
C GLU A 146 -10.45 13.83 -18.41
N SER A 147 -11.27 13.64 -17.38
CA SER A 147 -12.56 12.92 -17.50
C SER A 147 -13.72 13.78 -18.01
N ALA A 148 -13.49 15.07 -18.27
CA ALA A 148 -14.48 15.99 -18.83
C ALA A 148 -14.02 16.54 -20.20
N SER A 149 -13.65 15.68 -21.14
CA SER A 149 -13.46 16.10 -22.53
C SER A 149 -13.89 15.01 -23.50
N GLY A 150 -15.16 15.09 -23.88
CA GLY A 150 -15.58 14.60 -25.18
C GLY A 150 -14.79 15.36 -26.25
N THR A 151 -14.18 14.59 -27.15
CA THR A 151 -13.47 14.98 -28.37
C THR A 151 -13.92 16.31 -28.98
N ASP A 152 -13.10 17.35 -28.85
CA ASP A 152 -12.85 18.30 -29.94
C ASP A 152 -11.39 18.76 -29.89
N SER A 153 -10.69 18.57 -31.00
CA SER A 153 -9.27 18.86 -31.13
C SER A 153 -9.08 20.35 -31.44
N GLY A 154 -8.76 21.15 -30.43
CA GLY A 154 -8.36 22.56 -30.58
C GLY A 154 -6.95 22.80 -30.01
N PRO A 155 -6.11 23.65 -30.64
CA PRO A 155 -4.71 23.81 -30.23
C PRO A 155 -4.59 24.49 -28.87
N ILE A 156 -3.54 24.09 -28.16
CA ILE A 156 -3.15 24.50 -26.81
C ILE A 156 -3.15 26.03 -26.69
N ALA A 157 -4.15 26.59 -26.02
CA ALA A 157 -4.15 27.97 -25.57
C ALA A 157 -3.52 28.02 -24.18
N GLN A 158 -2.22 28.34 -24.14
CA GLN A 158 -1.52 28.75 -22.94
C GLN A 158 -2.11 30.10 -22.49
N THR A 159 -2.90 30.10 -21.43
CA THR A 159 -3.43 31.32 -20.80
C THR A 159 -2.28 32.05 -20.08
N THR A 160 -1.55 32.87 -20.84
CA THR A 160 -0.81 33.99 -20.27
C THR A 160 -1.84 34.94 -19.67
N ILE A 161 -1.90 35.02 -18.34
CA ILE A 161 -2.71 36.03 -17.64
C ILE A 161 -2.06 37.40 -17.94
N PRO A 162 -2.75 38.33 -18.63
CA PRO A 162 -2.30 39.71 -18.68
C PRO A 162 -2.37 40.28 -17.27
N TYR A 163 -1.27 40.89 -16.79
CA TYR A 163 -1.30 41.72 -15.60
C TYR A 163 -2.24 42.89 -15.90
N ASP A 164 -3.43 42.85 -15.32
CA ASP A 164 -4.39 43.96 -15.31
C ASP A 164 -3.96 44.91 -14.19
N ASP A 165 -3.75 46.19 -14.51
CA ASP A 165 -3.30 47.25 -13.59
C ASP A 165 -4.38 47.66 -12.55
N GLU A 166 -5.39 46.81 -12.27
CA GLU A 166 -6.55 47.08 -11.40
C GLU A 166 -6.57 46.23 -10.10
N PHE A 167 -5.40 45.95 -9.52
CA PHE A 167 -5.30 45.57 -8.10
C PHE A 167 -4.62 46.67 -7.31
N ASP A 168 -5.21 47.86 -7.38
CA ASP A 168 -4.98 48.91 -6.40
C ASP A 168 -5.73 48.52 -5.11
N LEU A 169 -4.97 48.38 -4.02
CA LEU A 169 -5.42 48.67 -2.66
C LEU A 169 -6.45 47.74 -1.97
N VAL A 170 -5.98 46.61 -1.43
CA VAL A 170 -6.43 46.20 -0.07
C VAL A 170 -5.25 45.62 0.71
N CYS A 171 -4.43 46.50 1.27
CA CYS A 171 -3.62 46.28 2.49
C CYS A 171 -3.13 47.65 2.99
N ASP A 172 -4.02 48.43 3.64
CA ASP A 172 -3.69 49.23 4.84
C ASP A 172 -4.91 50.04 5.31
N LEU A 173 -5.56 49.57 6.37
CA LEU A 173 -6.15 50.37 7.46
C LEU A 173 -6.46 49.48 8.66
#